data_AF-A0A1G1I0F3-F1
#
_entry.id   AF-A0A1G1I0F3-F1
#
_cell.length_a   1.000
_cell.length_b   1.000
_cell.length_c   1.000
_cell.angle_alpha   90.00
_cell.angle_beta   90.00
_cell.angle_gamma   90.00
#
_symmetry.space_group_name_H-M   'P 1'
#
loop_
_entity.id
_entity.type
_entity.pdbx_description
1 polymer ?
#
loop_
_entity_poly.entity_id
_entity_poly.type
_entity_poly.pdbx_seq_one_letter_code
_entity_poly.pdbx_strand_id
1 'polypeptide(L)'
;MLIPFLDINTKGKGYYTFSERRFAISSYSFGLALWMVLIVIGVWFRGLDWNWYWPWENGHIHKPVVAGLNDLPVIFSRRLGISEFIGKALSDLIMLGYFVLGLIIPAYIFKDFFRKLGVLRYVTTMGMFLIMVGIPIKIGLRLVFSIKYVVITPWFKI
;
A
#
# COMPACT_ATOMS: atom_id res chain seq x y z
N MET A 1 -12.78 -1.65 -6.26
CA MET A 1 -12.25 -2.89 -5.64
C MET A 1 -13.19 -4.07 -5.90
N LEU A 2 -12.64 -5.25 -6.22
CA LEU A 2 -13.42 -6.46 -6.54
C LEU A 2 -13.83 -7.28 -5.32
N ILE A 3 -13.23 -7.03 -4.14
CA ILE A 3 -13.38 -7.84 -2.92
C ILE A 3 -14.86 -8.21 -2.59
N PRO A 4 -15.85 -7.29 -2.65
CA PRO A 4 -17.24 -7.64 -2.35
C PRO A 4 -17.86 -8.65 -3.31
N PHE A 5 -17.39 -8.71 -4.56
CA PHE A 5 -17.90 -9.62 -5.58
C PHE A 5 -17.28 -11.01 -5.49
N LEU A 6 -16.10 -11.14 -4.87
CA LEU A 6 -15.43 -12.42 -4.63
C LEU A 6 -15.93 -13.13 -3.36
N ASP A 7 -16.65 -12.41 -2.50
CA ASP A 7 -17.22 -12.96 -1.28
C ASP A 7 -18.39 -13.91 -1.58
N ILE A 8 -18.33 -15.10 -0.99
CA ILE A 8 -19.26 -16.22 -1.22
C ILE A 8 -20.55 -16.05 -0.43
N ASN A 9 -20.57 -15.16 0.57
CA ASN A 9 -21.74 -14.94 1.39
C ASN A 9 -22.96 -14.54 0.53
N THR A 10 -24.03 -15.34 0.60
CA THR A 10 -25.27 -15.13 -0.14
C THR A 10 -26.23 -14.16 0.55
N LYS A 11 -26.02 -13.91 1.85
CA LYS A 11 -26.80 -12.95 2.64
C LYS A 11 -26.43 -11.51 2.26
N GLY A 12 -27.35 -10.56 2.43
CA GLY A 12 -27.14 -9.17 2.00
C GLY A 12 -27.02 -8.97 0.48
N LYS A 13 -27.61 -9.84 -0.34
CA LYS A 13 -27.76 -9.64 -1.79
C LYS A 13 -29.02 -8.83 -2.08
N GLY A 14 -28.88 -7.68 -2.72
CA GLY A 14 -30.01 -6.83 -3.16
C GLY A 14 -30.50 -5.81 -2.13
N TYR A 15 -29.90 -5.76 -0.93
CA TYR A 15 -30.17 -4.74 0.08
C TYR A 15 -28.89 -4.43 0.86
N TYR A 16 -28.82 -3.23 1.45
CA TYR A 16 -27.68 -2.81 2.25
C TYR A 16 -27.78 -3.37 3.67
N THR A 17 -26.78 -4.15 4.12
CA THR A 17 -26.69 -4.64 5.50
C THR A 17 -25.24 -4.81 5.94
N PHE A 18 -24.81 -4.00 6.92
CA PHE A 18 -23.43 -4.00 7.41
C PHE A 18 -23.10 -5.23 8.26
N SER A 19 -24.04 -5.68 9.09
CA SER A 19 -23.81 -6.74 10.09
C SER A 19 -23.49 -8.10 9.48
N GLU A 20 -24.04 -8.40 8.31
CA GLU A 20 -23.92 -9.70 7.64
C GLU A 20 -22.66 -9.84 6.79
N ARG A 21 -22.10 -8.73 6.27
CA ARG A 21 -20.93 -8.74 5.35
C ARG A 21 -19.86 -7.76 5.79
N ARG A 22 -19.55 -7.73 7.09
CA ARG A 22 -18.65 -6.77 7.72
C ARG A 22 -17.32 -6.62 6.96
N PHE A 23 -16.67 -7.73 6.59
CA PHE A 23 -15.37 -7.70 5.89
C PHE A 23 -15.46 -7.14 4.47
N ALA A 24 -16.43 -7.58 3.67
CA ALA A 24 -16.60 -7.12 2.29
C ALA A 24 -16.95 -5.61 2.26
N ILE A 25 -17.84 -5.18 3.14
CA ILE A 25 -18.28 -3.78 3.19
C ILE A 25 -17.17 -2.90 3.75
N SER A 26 -16.52 -3.28 4.85
CA SER A 26 -15.46 -2.47 5.44
C SER A 26 -14.26 -2.31 4.51
N SER A 27 -13.82 -3.37 3.84
CA SER A 27 -12.69 -3.31 2.90
C SER A 27 -12.99 -2.41 1.70
N TYR A 28 -14.20 -2.50 1.15
CA TYR A 28 -14.63 -1.63 0.05
C TYR A 28 -14.75 -0.17 0.49
N SER A 29 -15.43 0.10 1.62
CA SER A 29 -15.58 1.45 2.16
C SER A 29 -14.24 2.08 2.51
N PHE A 30 -13.30 1.31 3.07
CA PHE A 30 -11.94 1.76 3.32
C PHE A 30 -11.21 2.12 2.03
N GLY A 31 -11.29 1.28 0.99
CA GLY A 31 -10.68 1.58 -0.30
C GLY A 31 -11.27 2.83 -0.96
N LEU A 32 -12.59 3.02 -0.87
CA LEU A 32 -13.27 4.21 -1.37
C LEU A 32 -12.84 5.46 -0.59
N ALA A 33 -12.82 5.40 0.74
CA ALA A 33 -12.37 6.49 1.59
C ALA A 33 -10.91 6.84 1.31
N LEU A 34 -10.04 5.84 1.17
CA LEU A 34 -8.63 6.02 0.82
C LEU A 34 -8.50 6.74 -0.53
N TRP A 35 -9.28 6.35 -1.53
CA TRP A 35 -9.30 7.02 -2.82
C TRP A 35 -9.71 8.49 -2.72
N MET A 36 -10.76 8.80 -1.95
CA MET A 36 -11.20 10.18 -1.71
C MET A 36 -10.12 11.00 -1.00
N VAL A 37 -9.47 10.43 0.02
CA VAL A 37 -8.36 11.08 0.73
C VAL A 37 -7.18 11.34 -0.21
N LEU A 38 -6.85 10.41 -1.10
CA LEU A 38 -5.78 10.60 -2.09
C LEU A 38 -6.11 11.72 -3.09
N ILE A 39 -7.37 11.91 -3.48
CA ILE A 39 -7.78 13.05 -4.31
C ILE A 39 -7.55 14.36 -3.54
N VAL A 40 -7.98 14.43 -2.28
CA VAL A 40 -7.76 15.62 -1.44
C VAL A 40 -6.28 15.93 -1.30
N ILE A 41 -5.46 14.91 -1.01
CA ILE A 41 -3.99 15.05 -0.96
C ILE A 41 -3.43 15.53 -2.30
N GLY A 42 -3.90 14.95 -3.41
CA GLY A 42 -3.45 15.30 -4.76
C GLY A 42 -3.75 16.75 -5.14
N VAL A 43 -4.91 17.27 -4.75
CA VAL A 43 -5.35 18.64 -5.08
C VAL A 43 -4.71 19.68 -4.17
N TRP A 44 -4.64 19.41 -2.86
CA TRP A 44 -4.29 20.44 -1.87
C TRP A 44 -2.85 20.34 -1.35
N PHE A 45 -2.27 19.14 -1.28
CA PHE A 45 -0.96 18.92 -0.64
C PHE A 45 0.19 18.80 -1.65
N ARG A 46 -0.12 18.85 -2.95
CA ARG A 46 0.87 18.79 -4.04
C ARG A 46 1.03 20.19 -4.62
N GLY A 47 2.27 20.68 -4.61
CA GLY A 47 2.63 21.97 -5.22
C GLY A 47 3.65 21.81 -6.35
N LEU A 48 4.37 22.89 -6.65
CA LEU A 48 5.41 22.92 -7.69
C LEU A 48 6.42 21.77 -7.50
N ASP A 49 6.90 21.21 -8.60
CA ASP A 49 7.81 20.05 -8.68
C ASP A 49 7.33 18.79 -8.00
N TRP A 50 6.01 18.64 -7.83
CA TRP A 50 5.44 17.50 -7.12
C TRP A 50 5.99 17.38 -5.68
N ASN A 51 6.34 18.51 -5.08
CA ASN A 51 6.75 18.57 -3.68
C ASN A 51 5.52 18.48 -2.74
N TRP A 52 5.77 18.04 -1.51
CA TRP A 52 4.75 18.01 -0.47
C TRP A 52 4.65 19.38 0.22
N TYR A 53 3.44 19.91 0.29
CA TYR A 53 3.10 21.13 1.01
C TYR A 53 2.00 20.81 2.00
N TRP A 54 2.14 21.32 3.22
CA TRP A 54 1.06 21.22 4.19
C TRP A 54 0.00 22.29 3.91
N PRO A 55 -1.26 22.09 4.31
CA PRO A 55 -2.34 23.04 4.05
C PRO A 55 -2.11 24.44 4.63
N TRP A 56 -1.28 24.56 5.67
CA TRP A 56 -0.89 25.82 6.31
C TRP A 56 0.38 26.45 5.69
N GLU A 57 0.96 25.84 4.66
CA GLU A 57 2.18 26.31 4.01
C GLU A 57 1.88 26.92 2.64
N ASN A 58 2.56 28.01 2.31
CA ASN A 58 2.37 28.69 1.04
C ASN A 58 2.95 27.86 -0.13
N GLY A 59 2.07 27.18 -0.87
CA GLY A 59 2.45 26.40 -2.06
C GLY A 59 3.07 27.21 -3.21
N HIS A 60 2.97 28.54 -3.16
CA HIS A 60 3.60 29.46 -4.10
C HIS A 60 5.09 29.69 -3.83
N ILE A 61 5.57 29.39 -2.62
CA ILE A 61 6.99 29.48 -2.30
C ILE A 61 7.67 28.21 -2.81
N HIS A 62 8.57 28.37 -3.76
CA HIS A 62 9.26 27.26 -4.38
C HIS A 62 10.20 26.58 -3.37
N LYS A 63 9.86 25.34 -2.98
CA LYS A 63 10.80 24.47 -2.28
C LYS A 63 11.82 23.93 -3.28
N PRO A 64 13.13 23.91 -2.94
CA PRO A 64 14.10 23.22 -3.78
C PRO A 64 13.66 21.77 -3.98
N VAL A 65 13.81 21.25 -5.21
CA VAL A 65 13.57 19.84 -5.55
C VAL A 65 14.14 18.98 -4.44
N VAL A 66 13.29 18.17 -3.77
CA VAL A 66 13.62 17.50 -2.49
C VAL A 66 15.00 16.83 -2.55
N ALA A 67 16.01 17.54 -2.07
CA ALA A 67 17.38 17.06 -1.95
C ALA A 67 17.42 16.15 -0.72
N GLY A 68 17.12 14.87 -0.90
CA GLY A 68 17.09 13.91 0.21
C GLY A 68 16.16 12.70 0.03
N LEU A 69 15.36 12.67 -1.04
CA LEU A 69 14.63 11.47 -1.44
C LEU A 69 15.61 10.41 -1.93
N ASN A 70 15.96 9.49 -1.03
CA ASN A 70 16.85 8.37 -1.35
C ASN A 70 16.03 7.11 -1.58
N ASP A 71 16.52 6.26 -2.46
CA ASP A 71 15.89 4.97 -2.67
C ASP A 71 16.28 4.03 -1.52
N LEU A 72 15.36 3.14 -1.14
CA LEU A 72 15.58 2.22 -0.02
C LEU A 72 16.86 1.37 -0.17
N PRO A 73 17.22 0.85 -1.37
CA PRO A 73 18.49 0.15 -1.58
C PRO A 73 19.72 1.00 -1.24
N VAL A 74 19.68 2.29 -1.61
CA VAL A 74 20.78 3.24 -1.39
C VAL A 74 20.89 3.57 0.10
N ILE A 75 19.75 3.69 0.78
CA ILE A 75 19.71 3.88 2.24
C ILE A 75 20.31 2.67 2.94
N PHE A 76 19.95 1.44 2.55
CA PHE A 76 20.54 0.23 3.13
C PHE A 76 22.03 0.11 2.85
N SER A 77 22.47 0.36 1.62
CA SER A 77 23.89 0.34 1.26
C SER A 77 24.68 1.36 2.10
N ARG A 78 24.20 2.60 2.22
CA ARG A 78 24.86 3.65 2.99
C ARG A 78 24.85 3.41 4.51
N ARG A 79 23.77 2.84 5.06
CA ARG A 79 23.62 2.62 6.51
C ARG A 79 24.35 1.37 7.00
N LEU A 80 24.31 0.28 6.23
CA LEU A 80 24.98 -0.98 6.60
C LEU A 80 26.39 -1.10 6.01
N GLY A 81 26.83 -0.19 5.13
CA GLY A 81 28.14 -0.26 4.48
C GLY A 81 28.26 -1.42 3.48
N ILE A 82 27.14 -1.84 2.91
CA ILE A 82 27.03 -3.01 2.03
C ILE A 82 26.99 -2.56 0.56
N SER A 83 27.38 -3.43 -0.39
CA SER A 83 27.25 -3.16 -1.82
C SER A 83 25.81 -2.86 -2.27
N GLU A 84 25.65 -2.03 -3.31
CA GLU A 84 24.33 -1.64 -3.83
C GLU A 84 23.50 -2.84 -4.30
N PHE A 85 24.16 -3.88 -4.82
CA PHE A 85 23.51 -5.11 -5.24
C PHE A 85 22.82 -5.84 -4.08
N ILE A 86 23.50 -5.96 -2.94
CA ILE A 86 22.92 -6.61 -1.75
C ILE A 86 21.87 -5.70 -1.11
N GLY A 87 22.08 -4.37 -1.12
CA GLY A 87 21.08 -3.40 -0.69
C GLY A 87 19.76 -3.53 -1.48
N LYS A 88 19.85 -3.74 -2.79
CA LYS A 88 18.71 -4.04 -3.66
C LYS A 88 18.09 -5.40 -3.35
N ALA A 89 18.89 -6.45 -3.18
CA ALA A 89 18.38 -7.78 -2.84
C ALA A 89 17.58 -7.77 -1.53
N LEU A 90 18.03 -6.99 -0.54
CA LEU A 90 17.35 -6.82 0.74
C LEU A 90 16.01 -6.09 0.60
N SER A 91 15.96 -5.01 -0.18
CA SER A 91 14.71 -4.28 -0.41
C SER A 91 13.68 -5.12 -1.16
N ASP A 92 14.12 -5.88 -2.16
CA ASP A 92 13.27 -6.79 -2.92
C ASP A 92 12.75 -7.92 -2.02
N LEU A 93 13.61 -8.46 -1.14
CA LEU A 93 13.23 -9.46 -0.14
C LEU A 93 12.18 -8.91 0.85
N ILE A 94 12.30 -7.66 1.29
CA ILE A 94 11.30 -7.02 2.16
C ILE A 94 9.96 -6.92 1.44
N MET A 95 9.95 -6.50 0.17
CA MET A 95 8.71 -6.38 -0.59
C MET A 95 8.06 -7.75 -0.85
N LEU A 96 8.86 -8.75 -1.18
CA LEU A 96 8.38 -10.13 -1.33
C LEU A 96 7.86 -10.67 0.00
N GLY A 97 8.58 -10.41 1.09
CA GLY A 97 8.17 -10.75 2.45
C GLY A 97 6.82 -10.13 2.82
N TYR A 98 6.57 -8.87 2.46
CA TYR A 98 5.28 -8.22 2.69
C TYR A 98 4.12 -8.99 2.05
N PHE A 99 4.25 -9.40 0.79
CA PHE A 99 3.21 -10.16 0.11
C PHE A 99 3.07 -11.59 0.63
N VAL A 100 4.19 -12.29 0.83
CA VAL A 100 4.18 -13.68 1.29
C VAL A 100 3.64 -13.78 2.72
N LEU A 101 4.14 -12.97 3.64
CA LEU A 101 3.65 -12.92 5.02
C LEU A 101 2.19 -12.44 5.06
N GLY A 102 1.86 -11.43 4.25
CA GLY A 102 0.50 -10.94 4.10
C GLY A 102 -0.48 -12.02 3.63
N LEU A 103 -0.03 -13.00 2.84
CA LEU A 103 -0.85 -14.13 2.40
C LEU A 103 -0.88 -15.27 3.44
N ILE A 104 0.23 -15.56 4.10
CA ILE A 104 0.35 -16.71 5.01
C ILE A 104 -0.26 -16.43 6.39
N ILE A 105 0.00 -15.25 6.97
CA ILE A 105 -0.42 -14.91 8.34
C ILE A 105 -1.96 -15.02 8.50
N PRO A 106 -2.79 -14.40 7.64
CA PRO A 106 -4.24 -14.51 7.78
C PRO A 106 -4.76 -15.91 7.48
N ALA A 107 -4.09 -16.67 6.62
CA ALA A 107 -4.47 -18.06 6.33
C ALA A 107 -4.27 -18.95 7.57
N TYR A 108 -3.23 -18.69 8.36
CA TYR A 108 -2.94 -19.44 9.58
C TYR A 108 -3.81 -19.01 10.77
N ILE A 109 -4.08 -17.71 10.91
CA ILE A 109 -4.90 -17.16 12.02
C ILE A 109 -6.39 -17.39 11.76
N PHE A 110 -6.88 -17.10 10.55
CA PHE A 110 -8.29 -17.18 10.18
C PHE A 110 -8.54 -18.40 9.27
N LYS A 111 -8.25 -19.60 9.78
CA LYS A 111 -8.38 -20.87 9.04
C LYS A 111 -9.76 -21.07 8.43
N ASP A 112 -10.82 -20.65 9.13
CA ASP A 112 -12.19 -20.73 8.64
C ASP A 112 -12.46 -19.82 7.45
N PHE A 113 -11.84 -18.63 7.42
CA PHE A 113 -11.94 -17.71 6.29
C PHE A 113 -11.26 -18.30 5.06
N PHE A 114 -10.05 -18.84 5.22
CA PHE A 114 -9.32 -19.50 4.14
C PHE A 114 -10.08 -20.72 3.58
N ARG A 115 -10.60 -21.58 4.47
CA ARG A 115 -11.37 -22.78 4.08
C ARG A 115 -12.66 -22.43 3.31
N LYS A 116 -13.37 -21.38 3.72
CA LYS A 116 -14.62 -20.96 3.07
C LYS A 116 -14.38 -20.39 1.67
N LEU A 117 -13.34 -19.54 1.50
CA LEU A 117 -13.04 -18.89 0.21
C LEU A 117 -12.41 -19.82 -0.82
N GLY A 118 -11.61 -20.80 -0.38
CA GLY A 118 -10.77 -21.60 -1.25
C GLY A 118 -9.54 -20.83 -1.75
N VAL A 119 -8.54 -21.57 -2.26
CA VAL A 119 -7.20 -21.04 -2.54
C VAL A 119 -7.22 -19.86 -3.53
N LEU A 120 -7.88 -20.02 -4.67
CA LEU A 120 -7.87 -19.01 -5.74
C LEU A 120 -8.50 -17.69 -5.28
N ARG A 121 -9.72 -17.74 -4.72
CA ARG A 121 -10.44 -16.55 -4.27
C ARG A 121 -9.73 -15.89 -3.08
N TYR A 122 -9.14 -16.67 -2.19
CA TYR A 122 -8.34 -16.15 -1.08
C TYR A 122 -7.13 -15.35 -1.58
N VAL A 123 -6.32 -15.93 -2.47
CA VAL A 123 -5.12 -15.26 -3.01
C VAL A 123 -5.50 -13.96 -3.73
N THR A 124 -6.56 -13.97 -4.55
CA THR A 124 -7.03 -12.74 -5.22
C THR A 124 -7.52 -11.69 -4.22
N THR A 125 -8.34 -12.08 -3.25
CA THR A 125 -8.91 -11.17 -2.26
C THR A 125 -7.81 -10.54 -1.40
N MET A 126 -6.91 -11.37 -0.88
CA MET A 126 -5.84 -10.92 -0.01
C MET A 126 -4.76 -10.15 -0.79
N GLY A 127 -4.46 -10.54 -2.03
CA GLY A 127 -3.57 -9.79 -2.91
C GLY A 127 -4.08 -8.37 -3.17
N MET A 128 -5.37 -8.22 -3.49
CA MET A 128 -5.99 -6.89 -3.65
C MET A 128 -5.99 -6.08 -2.35
N PHE A 129 -6.25 -6.73 -1.22
CA PHE A 129 -6.23 -6.08 0.09
C PHE A 129 -4.82 -5.58 0.46
N LEU A 130 -3.78 -6.40 0.22
CA LEU A 130 -2.39 -6.02 0.46
C LEU A 130 -1.94 -4.85 -0.42
N ILE A 131 -2.32 -4.83 -1.71
CA ILE A 131 -2.01 -3.69 -2.58
C ILE A 131 -2.67 -2.41 -2.03
N MET A 132 -3.92 -2.51 -1.58
CA MET A 132 -4.64 -1.36 -1.01
C MET A 132 -3.96 -0.83 0.25
N VAL A 133 -3.54 -1.70 1.16
CA VAL A 133 -2.84 -1.33 2.40
C VAL A 133 -1.39 -0.89 2.11
N GLY A 134 -0.78 -1.38 1.03
CA GLY A 134 0.55 -0.99 0.59
C GLY A 134 0.66 0.49 0.19
N ILE A 135 -0.43 1.08 -0.34
CA ILE A 135 -0.47 2.51 -0.72
C ILE A 135 -0.22 3.44 0.49
N PRO A 136 -1.02 3.39 1.58
CA PRO A 136 -0.81 4.27 2.72
C PRO A 136 0.51 3.98 3.43
N ILE A 137 0.95 2.71 3.48
CA ILE A 137 2.28 2.36 4.01
C ILE A 137 3.38 3.08 3.20
N LYS A 138 3.32 3.02 1.87
CA LYS A 138 4.28 3.69 1.00
C LYS A 138 4.27 5.21 1.18
N ILE A 139 3.10 5.81 1.36
CA ILE A 139 2.99 7.26 1.63
C ILE A 139 3.65 7.60 2.97
N GLY A 140 3.39 6.81 4.02
CA GLY A 140 4.03 6.97 5.32
C GLY A 140 5.56 6.83 5.25
N LEU A 141 6.07 5.83 4.54
CA LEU A 141 7.50 5.64 4.31
C LEU A 141 8.14 6.85 3.61
N ARG A 142 7.44 7.45 2.65
CA ARG A 142 7.92 8.65 1.97
C ARG A 142 7.94 9.87 2.88
N LEU A 143 6.91 10.09 3.68
CA LEU A 143 6.79 11.29 4.51
C LEU A 143 7.69 11.25 5.76
N VAL A 144 7.82 10.08 6.40
CA VAL A 144 8.57 9.93 7.66
C VAL A 144 10.05 9.66 7.42
N PHE A 145 10.38 8.81 6.43
CA PHE A 145 11.75 8.35 6.21
C PHE A 145 12.36 8.88 4.90
N SER A 146 11.65 9.75 4.18
CA SER A 146 12.11 10.32 2.89
C SER A 146 12.49 9.25 1.86
N ILE A 147 11.81 8.09 1.88
CA ILE A 147 12.06 6.99 0.94
C ILE A 147 11.30 7.25 -0.36
N LYS A 148 12.01 7.25 -1.50
CA LYS A 148 11.38 7.49 -2.81
C LYS A 148 10.81 6.22 -3.43
N TYR A 149 11.65 5.19 -3.54
CA TYR A 149 11.32 3.87 -4.09
C TYR A 149 11.78 2.78 -3.13
N VAL A 150 10.92 1.79 -2.93
CA VAL A 150 11.18 0.55 -2.19
C VAL A 150 11.85 -0.47 -3.10
N VAL A 151 11.37 -0.62 -4.34
CA VAL A 151 11.89 -1.57 -5.33
C VAL A 151 12.33 -0.81 -6.57
N ILE A 152 13.56 -1.05 -7.02
CA ILE A 152 14.12 -0.49 -8.25
C ILE A 152 14.42 -1.64 -9.20
N THR A 153 13.73 -1.69 -10.31
CA THR A 153 14.11 -2.55 -11.45
C THR A 153 14.44 -1.68 -12.65
N PRO A 154 15.13 -2.22 -13.67
CA PRO A 154 15.37 -1.48 -14.92
C PRO A 154 14.08 -0.97 -15.57
N TRP A 155 12.96 -1.67 -15.34
CA TRP A 155 11.68 -1.44 -16.01
C TRP A 155 10.69 -0.62 -15.18
N PHE A 156 10.65 -0.83 -13.86
CA PHE A 156 9.72 -0.14 -12.95
C PHE A 156 10.37 0.21 -11.61
N LYS A 157 9.92 1.32 -11.03
CA LYS A 157 10.33 1.79 -9.70
C LYS A 157 9.09 1.97 -8.82
N ILE A 158 9.00 1.19 -7.74
CA ILE A 158 7.85 1.14 -6.83
C ILE A 158 8.25 1.67 -5.48
#